data_AF-A0A931MC43-F1
#
_entry.id   AF-A0A931MC43-F1
#
_cell.length_a   1.000
_cell.length_b   1.000
_cell.length_c   1.000
_cell.angle_alpha   90.00
_cell.angle_beta   90.00
_cell.angle_gamma   90.00
#
_symmetry.space_group_name_H-M   'P 1'
#
loop_
_entity.id
_entity.type
_entity.pdbx_description
1 polymer ?
#
loop_
_entity_poly.entity_id
_entity_poly.type
_entity_poly.pdbx_seq_one_letter_code
_entity_poly.pdbx_strand_id
1 'polypeptide(L)'
;MRKHKSSVSEATSYKEIGEFWDAHDLSEFWDKTREASFEVDIKSEVTYYAVDKMLSEKIQAIAQKRGVPADTLINLWVQEKLQEQRAS
;
A
#
# COMPACT_ATOMS: atom_id res chain seq x y z
N MET A 1 -19.16 -19.08 -15.57
CA MET A 1 -18.67 -19.54 -14.25
C MET A 1 -17.51 -18.68 -13.83
N ARG A 2 -17.44 -18.25 -12.57
CA ARG A 2 -16.36 -17.37 -12.08
C ARG A 2 -15.10 -18.23 -11.88
N LYS A 3 -13.99 -17.87 -12.53
CA LYS A 3 -12.75 -18.64 -12.49
C LYS A 3 -12.16 -18.57 -11.07
N HIS A 4 -11.86 -19.73 -10.48
CA HIS A 4 -11.18 -19.81 -9.18
C HIS A 4 -9.79 -19.19 -9.26
N LYS A 5 -9.40 -18.48 -8.20
CA LYS A 5 -8.12 -17.77 -8.07
C LYS A 5 -7.03 -18.62 -7.42
N SER A 6 -7.39 -19.74 -6.80
CA SER A 6 -6.46 -20.72 -6.25
C SER A 6 -6.97 -22.13 -6.58
N SER A 7 -6.05 -23.09 -6.69
CA SER A 7 -6.35 -24.50 -6.94
C SER A 7 -6.46 -25.36 -5.68
N VAL A 8 -6.19 -24.78 -4.51
CA VAL A 8 -6.26 -25.50 -3.21
C VAL A 8 -7.52 -25.07 -2.47
N SER A 9 -7.72 -23.78 -2.29
CA SER A 9 -8.91 -23.25 -1.62
C SER A 9 -10.11 -23.09 -2.55
N GLU A 10 -9.92 -23.19 -3.88
CA GLU A 10 -10.93 -22.91 -4.90
C GLU A 10 -11.63 -21.55 -4.70
N ALA A 11 -10.97 -20.64 -4.00
CA ALA A 11 -11.54 -19.34 -3.64
C ALA A 11 -11.60 -18.44 -4.87
N THR A 12 -12.57 -17.52 -4.87
CA THR A 12 -12.83 -16.63 -6.00
C THR A 12 -12.42 -15.18 -5.72
N SER A 13 -11.97 -14.87 -4.50
CA SER A 13 -11.39 -13.58 -4.08
C SER A 13 -10.17 -13.78 -3.17
N TYR A 14 -9.32 -12.75 -3.03
CA TYR A 14 -8.15 -12.82 -2.14
C TYR A 14 -8.54 -12.91 -0.66
N LYS A 15 -9.66 -12.29 -0.27
CA LYS A 15 -10.20 -12.39 1.09
C LYS A 15 -10.59 -13.83 1.42
N GLU A 16 -11.32 -14.49 0.52
CA GLU A 16 -11.70 -15.90 0.65
C GLU A 16 -10.48 -16.85 0.72
N ILE A 17 -9.37 -16.52 0.03
CA ILE A 17 -8.12 -17.29 0.16
C ILE A 17 -7.54 -17.17 1.58
N GLY A 18 -7.52 -15.96 2.13
CA GLY A 18 -7.06 -15.72 3.51
C GLY A 18 -7.92 -16.47 4.53
N GLU A 19 -9.24 -16.32 4.45
CA GLU A 19 -10.19 -16.99 5.36
C GLU A 19 -10.05 -18.52 5.33
N PHE A 20 -9.73 -19.11 4.17
CA PHE A 20 -9.43 -20.54 4.07
C PHE A 20 -8.16 -20.91 4.86
N TRP A 21 -7.06 -20.20 4.65
CA TRP A 21 -5.78 -20.50 5.32
C TRP A 21 -5.75 -20.10 6.79
N ASP A 22 -6.62 -19.19 7.24
CA ASP A 22 -6.79 -18.91 8.67
C ASP A 22 -7.38 -20.10 9.44
N ALA A 23 -8.11 -20.98 8.74
CA ALA A 23 -8.78 -22.15 9.31
C ALA A 23 -8.11 -23.50 8.99
N HIS A 24 -7.07 -23.51 8.14
CA HIS A 24 -6.41 -24.74 7.68
C HIS A 24 -4.90 -24.65 7.81
N ASP A 25 -4.28 -25.72 8.30
CA ASP A 25 -2.83 -25.79 8.38
C ASP A 25 -2.20 -26.11 7.02
N LEU A 26 -1.08 -25.48 6.70
CA LEU A 26 -0.36 -25.70 5.44
C LEU A 26 0.09 -27.16 5.28
N SER A 27 0.42 -27.84 6.37
CA SER A 27 0.89 -29.23 6.37
C SER A 27 -0.15 -30.22 5.85
N GLU A 28 -1.45 -29.91 5.95
CA GLU A 28 -2.55 -30.71 5.40
C GLU A 28 -2.53 -30.78 3.86
N PHE A 29 -1.80 -29.87 3.22
CA PHE A 29 -1.74 -29.71 1.77
C PHE A 29 -0.30 -29.76 1.24
N TRP A 30 0.63 -30.36 2.00
CA TRP A 30 2.06 -30.42 1.62
C TRP A 30 2.29 -31.16 0.29
N ASP A 31 1.45 -32.15 -0.02
CA ASP A 31 1.46 -32.89 -1.29
C ASP A 31 0.96 -32.06 -2.49
N LYS A 32 0.21 -30.99 -2.22
CA LYS A 32 -0.39 -30.09 -3.21
C LYS A 32 0.32 -28.73 -3.28
N THR A 33 1.32 -28.51 -2.45
CA THR A 33 2.09 -27.27 -2.38
C THR A 33 3.56 -27.55 -2.69
N ARG A 34 4.31 -26.47 -2.92
CA ARG A 34 5.76 -26.53 -3.14
C ARG A 34 6.38 -25.29 -2.54
N GLU A 35 7.63 -25.43 -2.11
CA GLU A 35 8.42 -24.29 -1.67
C GLU A 35 8.50 -23.24 -2.80
N ALA A 36 8.27 -21.98 -2.43
CA ALA A 36 8.34 -20.85 -3.34
C ALA A 36 9.38 -19.86 -2.80
N SER A 37 10.47 -19.66 -3.55
CA SER A 37 11.46 -18.63 -3.29
C SER A 37 11.11 -17.35 -4.05
N PHE A 38 11.05 -16.23 -3.35
CA PHE A 38 10.84 -14.90 -3.92
C PHE A 38 11.58 -13.84 -3.11
N GLU A 39 12.05 -12.80 -3.80
CA GLU A 39 12.70 -11.65 -3.17
C GLU A 39 11.71 -10.48 -3.11
N VAL A 40 11.58 -9.88 -1.93
CA VAL A 40 10.81 -8.65 -1.74
C VAL A 40 11.77 -7.51 -1.50
N ASP A 41 11.84 -6.59 -2.45
CA ASP A 41 12.57 -5.34 -2.29
C ASP A 41 11.62 -4.24 -1.81
N ILE A 42 11.62 -3.99 -0.49
CA ILE A 42 10.84 -2.90 0.11
C ILE A 42 11.64 -1.60 -0.11
N LYS A 43 11.48 -1.01 -1.30
CA LYS A 43 12.29 0.13 -1.76
C LYS A 43 12.04 1.46 -1.05
N SER A 44 10.96 1.59 -0.28
CA SER A 44 10.61 2.87 0.36
C SER A 44 9.84 2.67 1.65
N GLU A 45 10.39 3.17 2.74
CA GLU A 45 9.64 3.40 3.98
C GLU A 45 8.83 4.69 3.80
N VAL A 46 7.50 4.59 3.88
CA VAL A 46 6.60 5.74 3.78
C VAL A 46 6.04 6.04 5.17
N THR A 47 6.32 7.23 5.67
CA THR A 47 5.69 7.74 6.90
C THR A 47 4.46 8.56 6.54
N TYR A 48 3.30 8.18 7.07
CA TYR A 48 2.04 8.89 6.85
C TYR A 48 1.72 9.84 8.02
N TYR A 49 1.39 11.09 7.68
CA TYR A 49 0.85 12.07 8.61
C TYR A 49 -0.60 12.36 8.27
N ALA A 50 -1.46 12.41 9.30
CA ALA A 50 -2.84 12.82 9.12
C ALA A 50 -2.91 14.30 8.71
N VAL A 51 -3.66 14.57 7.65
CA VAL A 51 -3.95 15.92 7.16
C VAL A 51 -5.45 16.12 7.17
N ASP A 52 -5.91 17.29 7.61
CA ASP A 52 -7.33 17.64 7.56
C ASP A 52 -7.91 17.45 6.15
N LYS A 53 -9.15 16.98 6.07
CA LYS A 53 -9.79 16.64 4.78
C LYS A 53 -9.87 17.84 3.84
N MET A 54 -10.32 18.99 4.35
CA MET A 54 -10.46 20.19 3.51
C MET A 54 -9.10 20.73 3.09
N LEU A 55 -8.09 20.59 3.95
CA LEU A 55 -6.71 20.93 3.59
C LEU A 55 -6.16 20.00 2.50
N SER A 56 -6.39 18.69 2.61
CA SER A 56 -6.01 17.70 1.61
C SER A 56 -6.62 18.00 0.24
N GLU A 57 -7.91 18.34 0.19
CA GLU A 57 -8.60 18.74 -1.05
C GLU A 57 -7.94 19.98 -1.70
N LYS A 58 -7.55 20.97 -0.89
CA LYS A 58 -6.83 22.16 -1.39
C LYS A 58 -5.44 21.81 -1.91
N ILE A 59 -4.69 20.96 -1.20
CA ILE A 59 -3.36 20.50 -1.62
C ILE A 59 -3.48 19.80 -2.97
N GLN A 60 -4.44 18.89 -3.13
CA GLN A 60 -4.69 18.18 -4.39
C GLN A 60 -5.02 19.13 -5.54
N ALA A 61 -5.90 20.11 -5.32
CA ALA A 61 -6.26 21.08 -6.34
C ALA A 61 -5.04 21.93 -6.80
N ILE A 62 -4.15 22.29 -5.87
CA ILE A 62 -2.93 23.04 -6.19
C ILE A 62 -1.93 22.15 -6.93
N ALA A 63 -1.72 20.92 -6.46
CA ALA A 63 -0.81 19.95 -7.06
C ALA A 63 -1.22 19.64 -8.51
N GLN A 64 -2.51 19.43 -8.75
CA GLN A 64 -3.06 19.21 -10.09
C GLN A 64 -2.81 20.40 -11.01
N LYS A 65 -3.05 21.64 -10.55
CA LYS A 65 -2.77 22.85 -11.33
C LYS A 65 -1.28 23.01 -11.67
N ARG A 66 -0.40 22.50 -10.80
CA ARG A 66 1.07 22.53 -10.99
C ARG A 66 1.60 21.32 -11.77
N GLY A 67 0.76 20.35 -12.11
CA GLY A 67 1.16 19.13 -12.82
C GLY A 67 2.07 18.21 -12.00
N VAL A 68 2.00 18.27 -10.67
CA VAL A 68 2.82 17.44 -9.77
C VAL A 68 1.94 16.59 -8.84
N PRO A 69 2.43 15.44 -8.36
CA PRO A 69 1.76 14.67 -7.31
C PRO A 69 1.61 15.46 -6.00
N ALA A 70 0.52 15.21 -5.26
CA ALA A 70 0.22 15.92 -4.00
C ALA A 70 1.24 15.65 -2.89
N ASP A 71 1.78 14.43 -2.83
CA ASP A 71 2.88 14.04 -1.94
C ASP A 71 4.20 14.75 -2.28
N THR A 72 4.47 14.98 -3.57
CA THR A 72 5.62 15.79 -3.99
C THR A 72 5.47 17.24 -3.52
N LEU A 73 4.28 17.83 -3.72
CA LEU A 73 4.00 19.20 -3.32
C LEU A 73 4.11 19.39 -1.79
N ILE A 74 3.53 18.48 -1.01
CA ILE A 74 3.56 18.59 0.45
C ILE A 74 4.99 18.42 0.99
N ASN A 75 5.79 17.52 0.41
CA ASN A 75 7.19 17.34 0.81
C ASN A 75 8.02 18.61 0.57
N LEU A 76 7.84 19.25 -0.59
CA LEU A 76 8.52 20.52 -0.89
C LEU A 76 8.15 21.62 0.12
N TRP A 77 6.86 21.80 0.40
CA TRP A 77 6.41 22.81 1.36
C TRP A 77 6.89 22.54 2.79
N VAL A 78 6.87 21.28 3.23
CA VAL A 78 7.39 20.91 4.55
C VAL A 78 8.89 21.18 4.64
N GLN A 79 9.66 20.84 3.59
CA GLN A 79 11.09 21.16 3.53
C GLN A 79 11.36 22.67 3.62
N GLU A 80 10.65 23.48 2.84
CA GLU A 80 10.74 24.95 2.88
C GLU A 80 10.45 25.48 4.29
N LYS A 81 9.34 25.04 4.91
CA LYS A 81 8.98 25.47 6.27
C LYS A 81 9.98 25.05 7.33
N LEU A 82 10.54 23.86 7.24
CA LEU A 82 11.59 23.42 8.16
C LEU A 82 12.89 24.22 8.00
N GLN A 83 13.21 24.67 6.78
CA GLN A 83 14.36 25.54 6.54
C GLN A 83 14.16 26.94 7.16
N GLU A 84 12.97 27.53 6.99
CA GLU A 84 12.61 28.82 7.61
C GLU A 84 12.75 28.79 9.14
N GLN A 85 12.30 27.70 9.79
CA GLN A 85 12.39 27.54 11.25
C GLN A 85 13.83 27.38 11.76
N ARG A 86 14.75 26.86 10.95
CA ARG A 86 16.16 26.72 11.32
C ARG A 86 16.95 28.02 11.17
N ALA A 87 16.46 28.94 10.36
CA ALA A 87 17.08 30.25 10.11
C ALA A 87 16.59 31.35 11.06
N SER A 88 15.65 31.02 11.96
CA SER A 88 15.08 31.91 12.98
C SER A 88 15.64 31.56 14.36
#